data_AF-A0A229TFB8-F1
#
_entry.id   AF-A0A229TFB8-F1
#
_cell.length_a   1.000
_cell.length_b   1.000
_cell.length_c   1.000
_cell.angle_alpha   90.00
_cell.angle_beta   90.00
_cell.angle_gamma   90.00
#
_symmetry.space_group_name_H-M   'P 1'
#
loop_
_entity.id
_entity.type
_entity.pdbx_description
1 polymer ?
#
loop_
_entity_poly.entity_id
_entity_poly.type
_entity_poly.pdbx_seq_one_letter_code
_entity_poly.pdbx_strand_id
1 'polypeptide(L)'
;MTEGFPLEPAPPQPTAPAPRPRLTRPVATGLIGVLVGAFLVGVPWLVLSLLGGPSGQAPAAPANLGGLAKAQDAITKVAAARGKAQIDRITKTDQETAARVSAAYDGAGAVVQDYQDERLARSLQLIAVRAPSPELFAPYEDVQALGEAKPGTELVRVGAVQCLLHNNPAAPGSTPDPDLSFVMQCQRTGPGLTVTVRSMGTEGNHDPQELAGIVEQAWREVGS
;
A
#
# COMPACT_ATOMS: atom_id res chain seq x y z
N MET A 1 -55.02 -42.64 -44.32
CA MET A 1 -56.36 -43.12 -43.92
C MET A 1 -56.25 -43.57 -42.47
N THR A 2 -56.88 -42.79 -41.59
CA THR A 2 -57.41 -43.12 -40.25
C THR A 2 -58.16 -44.47 -40.28
N GLU A 3 -58.39 -45.26 -39.22
CA GLU A 3 -58.52 -45.07 -37.77
C GLU A 3 -58.66 -46.48 -37.12
N GLY A 4 -58.45 -46.61 -35.81
CA GLY A 4 -58.82 -47.81 -35.04
C GLY A 4 -58.21 -47.83 -33.62
N PHE A 5 -58.87 -47.14 -32.70
CA PHE A 5 -58.43 -46.79 -31.34
C PHE A 5 -58.18 -47.97 -30.36
N PRO A 6 -57.27 -47.77 -29.38
CA PRO A 6 -56.97 -48.71 -28.30
C PRO A 6 -57.98 -48.70 -27.13
N LEU A 7 -57.99 -49.83 -26.42
CA LEU A 7 -58.88 -50.21 -25.29
C LEU A 7 -58.60 -49.47 -23.98
N GLU A 8 -59.64 -49.13 -23.22
CA GLU A 8 -59.62 -48.73 -21.80
C GLU A 8 -60.98 -49.06 -21.15
N PRO A 9 -61.16 -49.22 -19.81
CA PRO A 9 -60.26 -49.62 -18.71
C PRO A 9 -60.76 -50.88 -17.94
N ALA A 10 -59.93 -51.42 -17.05
CA ALA A 10 -60.39 -52.22 -15.91
C ALA A 10 -59.92 -51.60 -14.57
N PRO A 11 -60.77 -51.63 -13.51
CA PRO A 11 -60.64 -50.84 -12.29
C PRO A 11 -59.59 -51.35 -11.28
N PRO A 12 -59.19 -50.51 -10.31
CA PRO A 12 -58.01 -50.71 -9.47
C PRO A 12 -58.26 -51.65 -8.29
N GLN A 13 -57.22 -52.37 -7.89
CA GLN A 13 -57.21 -53.13 -6.64
C GLN A 13 -56.06 -52.73 -5.70
N PRO A 14 -56.26 -52.88 -4.37
CA PRO A 14 -55.79 -51.93 -3.37
C PRO A 14 -54.34 -52.10 -2.92
N THR A 15 -53.78 -50.94 -2.56
CA THR A 15 -52.48 -50.66 -1.96
C THR A 15 -52.16 -51.49 -0.72
N ALA A 16 -51.03 -52.20 -0.75
CA ALA A 16 -50.38 -52.74 0.44
C ALA A 16 -49.59 -51.64 1.18
N PRO A 17 -49.61 -51.60 2.53
CA PRO A 17 -49.12 -50.48 3.33
C PRO A 17 -47.59 -50.40 3.39
N ALA A 18 -47.08 -49.17 3.32
CA ALA A 18 -45.67 -48.82 3.44
C ALA A 18 -45.08 -49.20 4.82
N PRO A 19 -43.82 -49.70 4.87
CA PRO A 19 -43.11 -49.90 6.13
C PRO A 19 -42.74 -48.54 6.74
N ARG A 20 -43.07 -48.36 8.02
CA ARG A 20 -42.74 -47.16 8.82
C ARG A 20 -41.21 -47.00 8.92
N PRO A 21 -40.62 -45.84 8.58
CA PRO A 21 -39.22 -45.57 8.90
C PRO A 21 -39.06 -45.39 10.41
N ARG A 22 -38.09 -46.13 10.97
CA ARG A 22 -37.67 -46.03 12.36
C ARG A 22 -37.01 -44.67 12.60
N LEU A 23 -37.48 -43.95 13.61
CA LEU A 23 -36.83 -42.75 14.14
C LEU A 23 -35.44 -43.11 14.70
N THR A 24 -34.41 -42.99 13.88
CA THR A 24 -33.01 -42.98 14.31
C THR A 24 -32.58 -41.56 14.65
N ARG A 25 -32.25 -41.35 15.93
CA ARG A 25 -31.82 -40.08 16.55
C ARG A 25 -30.63 -39.45 15.78
N PRO A 26 -30.78 -38.26 15.16
CA PRO A 26 -29.72 -37.62 14.36
C PRO A 26 -29.07 -36.47 15.15
N VAL A 27 -28.46 -36.75 16.30
CA VAL A 27 -27.83 -35.67 17.11
C VAL A 27 -26.34 -35.90 17.38
N ALA A 28 -25.79 -37.09 17.08
CA ALA A 28 -24.41 -37.42 17.47
C ALA A 28 -23.36 -37.38 16.34
N THR A 29 -23.74 -37.20 15.07
CA THR A 29 -22.81 -37.22 13.92
C THR A 29 -22.54 -35.87 13.27
N GLY A 30 -23.15 -34.78 13.74
CA GLY A 30 -22.88 -33.42 13.24
C GLY A 30 -21.64 -32.76 13.84
N LEU A 31 -21.24 -33.14 15.06
CA LEU A 31 -20.17 -32.46 15.82
C LEU A 31 -18.75 -32.84 15.37
N ILE A 32 -18.54 -34.07 14.87
CA ILE A 32 -17.20 -34.52 14.44
C ILE A 32 -16.82 -33.89 13.10
N GLY A 33 -17.77 -33.72 12.17
CA GLY A 33 -17.53 -33.04 10.89
C GLY A 33 -17.17 -31.56 11.04
N VAL A 34 -17.77 -30.87 12.01
CA VAL A 34 -17.47 -29.45 12.30
C VAL A 34 -16.10 -29.28 12.95
N LEU A 35 -15.67 -30.20 13.83
CA LEU A 35 -14.35 -30.13 14.46
C LEU A 35 -13.21 -30.41 13.48
N VAL A 36 -13.37 -31.36 12.55
CA VAL A 36 -12.37 -31.65 11.52
C VAL A 36 -12.35 -30.56 10.44
N GLY A 37 -13.52 -30.03 10.07
CA GLY A 37 -13.63 -28.88 9.16
C GLY A 37 -12.94 -27.64 9.72
N ALA A 38 -13.17 -27.29 10.99
CA ALA A 38 -12.53 -26.15 11.64
C ALA A 38 -11.00 -26.30 11.78
N PHE A 39 -10.49 -27.51 11.94
CA PHE A 39 -9.04 -27.75 12.00
C PHE A 39 -8.34 -27.62 10.64
N LEU A 40 -8.99 -28.04 9.55
CA LEU A 40 -8.38 -28.02 8.21
C LEU A 40 -8.38 -26.65 7.53
N VAL A 41 -9.36 -25.77 7.84
CA VAL A 41 -9.33 -24.36 7.38
C VAL A 41 -8.78 -23.38 8.42
N GLY A 42 -8.85 -23.71 9.71
CA GLY A 42 -8.37 -22.83 10.79
C GLY A 42 -6.86 -22.85 10.98
N VAL A 43 -6.21 -24.02 10.87
CA VAL A 43 -4.76 -24.14 11.06
C VAL A 43 -3.95 -23.44 9.96
N PRO A 44 -4.29 -23.54 8.66
CA PRO A 44 -3.59 -22.78 7.63
C PRO A 44 -3.71 -21.26 7.80
N TRP A 45 -4.88 -20.76 8.22
CA TRP A 45 -5.11 -19.33 8.43
C TRP A 45 -4.36 -18.80 9.67
N LEU A 46 -4.34 -19.57 10.76
CA LEU A 46 -3.56 -19.26 11.95
C LEU A 46 -2.05 -19.31 11.66
N VAL A 47 -1.57 -20.27 10.87
CA VAL A 47 -0.15 -20.35 10.49
C VAL A 47 0.25 -19.17 9.58
N LEU A 48 -0.60 -18.72 8.66
CA LEU A 48 -0.36 -17.46 7.91
C LEU A 48 -0.34 -16.22 8.84
N SER A 49 -1.18 -16.20 9.87
CA SER A 49 -1.24 -15.08 10.82
C SER A 49 -0.08 -15.07 11.83
N LEU A 50 0.46 -16.25 12.18
CA LEU A 50 1.61 -16.40 13.09
C LEU A 50 2.97 -16.26 12.39
N LEU A 51 3.04 -16.51 11.08
CA LEU A 51 4.27 -16.32 10.29
C LEU A 51 4.31 -14.98 9.53
N GLY A 52 3.19 -14.25 9.45
CA GLY A 52 3.06 -12.99 8.70
C GLY A 52 2.28 -11.90 9.42
N GLY A 53 2.09 -11.99 10.75
CA GLY A 53 1.53 -10.89 11.54
C GLY A 53 2.40 -9.63 11.44
N PRO A 54 1.81 -8.42 11.54
CA PRO A 54 2.50 -7.18 11.23
C PRO A 54 3.78 -7.05 12.02
N SER A 55 4.89 -7.14 11.31
CA SER A 55 6.22 -7.16 11.88
C SER A 55 6.54 -5.83 12.56
N GLY A 56 7.01 -5.91 13.80
CA GLY A 56 8.04 -5.04 14.34
C GLY A 56 7.59 -3.72 14.95
N GLN A 57 8.28 -3.35 16.04
CA GLN A 57 8.37 -1.99 16.56
C GLN A 57 8.55 -0.99 15.40
N ALA A 58 7.86 0.16 15.50
CA ALA A 58 8.03 1.25 14.53
C ALA A 58 9.52 1.56 14.33
N PRO A 59 9.98 1.72 13.07
CA PRO A 59 11.36 2.09 12.83
C PRO A 59 11.69 3.46 13.44
N ALA A 60 12.95 3.69 13.79
CA ALA A 60 13.40 5.03 14.16
C ALA A 60 13.64 5.86 12.89
N ALA A 61 13.11 7.09 12.86
CA ALA A 61 13.45 8.03 11.79
C ALA A 61 14.89 8.55 11.96
N PRO A 62 15.68 8.61 10.87
CA PRO A 62 17.00 9.24 10.81
C PRO A 62 17.06 10.61 11.47
N ALA A 63 18.23 10.97 12.02
CA ALA A 63 18.44 12.32 12.53
C ALA A 63 18.44 13.37 11.38
N ASN A 64 18.97 12.99 10.22
CA ASN A 64 19.01 13.82 9.01
C ASN A 64 18.69 12.96 7.79
N LEU A 65 18.20 13.56 6.72
CA LEU A 65 17.83 12.87 5.49
C LEU A 65 18.32 13.69 4.29
N GLY A 66 19.32 13.18 3.54
CA GLY A 66 19.85 13.92 2.39
C GLY A 66 20.43 15.30 2.75
N GLY A 67 20.99 15.45 3.96
CA GLY A 67 21.48 16.73 4.47
C GLY A 67 20.39 17.65 5.03
N LEU A 68 19.10 17.27 4.96
CA LEU A 68 18.00 17.99 5.58
C LEU A 68 17.88 17.59 7.06
N ALA A 69 17.59 18.56 7.92
CA ALA A 69 17.28 18.31 9.32
C ALA A 69 15.79 17.97 9.47
N LYS A 70 15.39 17.39 10.61
CA LYS A 70 13.96 17.26 10.92
C LYS A 70 13.31 18.64 10.89
N ALA A 71 12.10 18.73 10.33
CA ALA A 71 11.41 20.00 10.12
C ALA A 71 11.28 20.80 11.43
N GLN A 72 11.08 20.11 12.55
CA GLN A 72 11.01 20.71 13.87
C GLN A 72 12.31 21.44 14.24
N ASP A 73 13.47 20.81 14.01
CA ASP A 73 14.78 21.37 14.31
C ASP A 73 15.11 22.56 13.38
N ALA A 74 14.77 22.45 12.09
CA ALA A 74 14.94 23.54 11.13
C ALA A 74 14.09 24.77 11.52
N ILE A 75 12.83 24.57 11.90
CA ILE A 75 11.94 25.65 12.34
C ILE A 75 12.43 26.30 13.64
N THR A 76 12.92 25.51 14.60
CA THR A 76 13.46 26.07 15.85
C THR A 76 14.64 27.00 15.58
N LYS A 77 15.52 26.67 14.62
CA LYS A 77 16.64 27.53 14.24
C LYS A 77 16.20 28.87 13.63
N VAL A 78 15.16 28.87 12.78
CA VAL A 78 14.72 30.07 12.04
C VAL A 78 13.75 30.94 12.85
N ALA A 79 12.89 30.32 13.67
CA ALA A 79 11.76 31.01 14.30
C ALA A 79 11.47 30.51 15.74
N ALA A 80 12.51 30.36 16.57
CA ALA A 80 12.44 29.77 17.92
C ALA A 80 11.20 30.15 18.77
N ALA A 81 10.80 31.43 18.81
CA ALA A 81 9.68 31.89 19.64
C ALA A 81 8.29 31.78 18.98
N ARG A 82 8.21 31.76 17.64
CA ARG A 82 6.92 31.74 16.89
C ARG A 82 6.64 30.38 16.25
N GLY A 83 7.63 29.49 16.19
CA GLY A 83 7.57 28.20 15.51
C GLY A 83 6.82 27.12 16.29
N LYS A 84 6.54 27.29 17.59
CA LYS A 84 5.94 26.23 18.42
C LYS A 84 4.63 25.68 17.86
N ALA A 85 3.69 26.54 17.46
CA ALA A 85 2.41 26.10 16.89
C ALA A 85 2.60 25.32 15.58
N GLN A 86 3.59 25.69 14.77
CA GLN A 86 3.94 24.97 13.54
C GLN A 86 4.60 23.62 13.84
N ILE A 87 5.52 23.57 14.81
CA ILE A 87 6.16 22.33 15.28
C ILE A 87 5.12 21.36 15.84
N ASP A 88 4.21 21.84 16.69
CA ASP A 88 3.13 21.04 17.28
C ASP A 88 2.20 20.49 16.17
N ARG A 89 1.92 21.29 15.13
CA ARG A 89 1.14 20.86 13.96
C ARG A 89 1.87 19.78 13.16
N ILE A 90 3.13 19.97 12.82
CA ILE A 90 3.92 18.99 12.05
C ILE A 90 4.01 17.68 12.84
N THR A 91 4.33 17.77 14.13
CA THR A 91 4.41 16.58 15.02
C THR A 91 3.10 15.82 15.05
N LYS A 92 1.96 16.52 15.15
CA LYS A 92 0.65 15.88 15.11
C LYS A 92 0.38 15.25 13.73
N THR A 93 0.68 15.95 12.65
CA THR A 93 0.51 15.43 11.28
C THR A 93 1.34 14.17 11.06
N ASP A 94 2.61 14.17 11.47
CA ASP A 94 3.51 13.02 11.36
C ASP A 94 2.94 11.82 12.14
N GLN A 95 2.49 12.03 13.38
CA GLN A 95 1.90 10.98 14.22
C GLN A 95 0.62 10.39 13.62
N GLU A 96 -0.31 11.24 13.21
CA GLU A 96 -1.58 10.82 12.58
C GLU A 96 -1.34 10.11 11.24
N THR A 97 -0.35 10.58 10.47
CA THR A 97 0.01 9.95 9.19
C THR A 97 0.68 8.60 9.43
N ALA A 98 1.59 8.48 10.40
CA ALA A 98 2.20 7.22 10.78
C ALA A 98 1.16 6.20 11.26
N ALA A 99 0.17 6.62 12.05
CA ALA A 99 -0.92 5.75 12.47
C ALA A 99 -1.76 5.24 11.28
N ARG A 100 -2.05 6.13 10.30
CA ARG A 100 -2.78 5.76 9.08
C ARG A 100 -1.98 4.82 8.18
N VAL A 101 -0.67 5.07 8.02
CA VAL A 101 0.23 4.16 7.30
C VAL A 101 0.26 2.81 8.01
N SER A 102 0.48 2.77 9.32
CA SER A 102 0.44 1.52 10.08
C SER A 102 -0.84 0.75 9.84
N ALA A 103 -2.01 1.41 9.94
CA ALA A 103 -3.31 0.80 9.67
C ALA A 103 -3.47 0.28 8.22
N ALA A 104 -2.90 0.98 7.23
CA ALA A 104 -2.91 0.55 5.83
C ALA A 104 -2.04 -0.69 5.56
N TYR A 105 -1.10 -0.99 6.45
CA TYR A 105 -0.23 -2.18 6.43
C TYR A 105 -0.57 -3.11 7.60
N ASP A 106 -1.86 -3.30 7.87
CA ASP A 106 -2.41 -4.23 8.88
C ASP A 106 -1.92 -4.00 10.33
N GLY A 107 -1.41 -2.81 10.65
CA GLY A 107 -0.83 -2.47 11.95
C GLY A 107 0.68 -2.62 12.02
N ALA A 108 1.38 -2.77 10.88
CA ALA A 108 2.85 -2.84 10.86
C ALA A 108 3.49 -1.59 11.46
N GLY A 109 4.66 -1.76 12.08
CA GLY A 109 5.41 -0.64 12.64
C GLY A 109 5.73 0.38 11.54
N ALA A 110 5.25 1.61 11.71
CA ALA A 110 5.43 2.69 10.76
C ALA A 110 5.95 3.96 11.43
N VAL A 111 6.77 4.71 10.70
CA VAL A 111 7.25 6.03 11.08
C VAL A 111 7.09 6.99 9.92
N VAL A 112 6.67 8.20 10.24
CA VAL A 112 6.60 9.33 9.31
C VAL A 112 7.36 10.49 9.94
N GLN A 113 8.15 11.18 9.14
CA GLN A 113 8.96 12.31 9.60
C GLN A 113 9.16 13.30 8.46
N ASP A 114 8.78 14.54 8.69
CA ASP A 114 9.09 15.65 7.79
C ASP A 114 10.53 16.16 8.02
N TYR A 115 11.24 16.44 6.93
CA TYR A 115 12.59 17.00 6.89
C TYR A 115 12.62 18.27 6.04
N GLN A 116 13.40 19.26 6.46
CA GLN A 116 13.53 20.55 5.78
C GLN A 116 14.96 21.08 5.82
N ASP A 117 15.29 21.92 4.86
CA ASP A 117 16.53 22.69 4.88
C ASP A 117 16.42 23.91 5.82
N GLU A 118 17.54 24.53 6.15
CA GLU A 118 17.55 25.67 7.07
C GLU A 118 16.87 26.92 6.52
N ARG A 119 16.64 26.97 5.19
CA ARG A 119 15.89 28.05 4.54
C ARG A 119 14.38 27.75 4.44
N LEU A 120 13.95 26.57 4.87
CA LEU A 120 12.57 26.07 4.78
C LEU A 120 12.02 26.09 3.34
N ALA A 121 12.91 26.02 2.34
CA ALA A 121 12.58 26.06 0.92
C ALA A 121 12.40 24.65 0.36
N ARG A 122 13.25 23.71 0.77
CA ARG A 122 13.18 22.31 0.36
C ARG A 122 12.63 21.47 1.50
N SER A 123 11.63 20.64 1.18
CA SER A 123 10.98 19.77 2.15
C SER A 123 10.75 18.36 1.58
N LEU A 124 11.10 17.36 2.39
CA LEU A 124 10.91 15.95 2.10
C LEU A 124 10.16 15.29 3.25
N GLN A 125 9.30 14.32 2.94
CA GLN A 125 8.64 13.48 3.93
C GLN A 125 9.14 12.06 3.80
N LEU A 126 9.71 11.53 4.89
CA LEU A 126 10.04 10.13 5.02
C LEU A 126 8.81 9.36 5.49
N ILE A 127 8.54 8.23 4.84
CA ILE A 127 7.58 7.21 5.30
C ILE A 127 8.32 5.88 5.28
N ALA A 128 8.41 5.21 6.43
CA ALA A 128 8.97 3.87 6.51
C ALA A 128 8.05 2.93 7.28
N VAL A 129 7.83 1.73 6.75
CA VAL A 129 6.92 0.73 7.31
C VAL A 129 7.53 -0.66 7.24
N ARG A 130 7.40 -1.45 8.32
CA ARG A 130 7.91 -2.82 8.45
C ARG A 130 7.04 -3.84 7.71
N ALA A 131 6.81 -3.58 6.43
CA ALA A 131 6.02 -4.41 5.53
C ALA A 131 6.44 -4.17 4.07
N PRO A 132 6.25 -5.15 3.16
CA PRO A 132 6.41 -4.91 1.73
C PRO A 132 5.27 -4.03 1.21
N SER A 133 5.59 -3.15 0.26
CA SER A 133 4.64 -2.35 -0.51
C SER A 133 4.65 -2.78 -1.97
N PRO A 134 3.50 -2.70 -2.68
CA PRO A 134 3.47 -2.75 -4.14
C PRO A 134 4.46 -1.78 -4.78
N GLU A 135 4.91 -2.11 -5.99
CA GLU A 135 5.73 -1.19 -6.79
C GLU A 135 4.96 0.11 -7.10
N LEU A 136 5.70 1.21 -7.28
CA LEU A 136 5.13 2.46 -7.78
C LEU A 136 4.62 2.24 -9.20
N PHE A 137 3.54 2.94 -9.54
CA PHE A 137 2.97 2.91 -10.88
C PHE A 137 2.79 4.33 -11.42
N ALA A 138 3.06 4.49 -12.72
CA ALA A 138 2.64 5.66 -13.49
C ALA A 138 1.40 5.25 -14.31
N PRO A 139 0.30 6.02 -14.28
CA PRO A 139 -0.83 5.78 -15.16
C PRO A 139 -0.42 5.79 -16.64
N TYR A 140 -1.11 5.01 -17.47
CA TYR A 140 -0.92 5.08 -18.91
C TYR A 140 -1.49 6.39 -19.45
N GLU A 141 -0.71 7.08 -20.29
CA GLU A 141 -1.11 8.29 -20.99
C GLU A 141 -0.78 8.15 -22.48
N ASP A 142 -1.76 8.43 -23.34
CA ASP A 142 -1.56 8.45 -24.79
C ASP A 142 -0.97 9.79 -25.22
N VAL A 143 0.36 9.89 -25.14
CA VAL A 143 1.09 11.13 -25.45
C VAL A 143 0.86 11.62 -26.89
N GLN A 144 0.54 10.73 -27.83
CA GLN A 144 0.25 11.10 -29.21
C GLN A 144 -1.12 11.77 -29.33
N ALA A 145 -2.14 11.20 -28.67
CA ALA A 145 -3.47 11.79 -28.60
C ALA A 145 -3.46 13.11 -27.80
N LEU A 146 -2.63 13.22 -26.77
CA LEU A 146 -2.46 14.44 -25.96
C LEU A 146 -1.62 15.51 -26.67
N GLY A 147 -0.88 15.15 -27.71
CA GLY A 147 0.04 16.07 -28.38
C GLY A 147 1.17 16.52 -27.44
N GLU A 148 1.69 15.60 -26.63
CA GLU A 148 2.75 15.87 -25.65
C GLU A 148 4.04 15.12 -26.00
N ALA A 149 5.18 15.67 -25.57
CA ALA A 149 6.49 15.06 -25.76
C ALA A 149 6.71 13.81 -24.90
N LYS A 150 6.12 13.80 -23.69
CA LYS A 150 6.29 12.80 -22.65
C LYS A 150 5.00 12.69 -21.84
N PRO A 151 4.74 11.56 -21.17
CA PRO A 151 3.64 11.49 -20.21
C PRO A 151 3.91 12.45 -19.04
N GLY A 152 2.85 13.06 -18.51
CA GLY A 152 2.87 13.94 -17.37
C GLY A 152 3.35 13.26 -16.10
N THR A 153 3.22 11.92 -16.01
CA THR A 153 3.84 11.11 -14.96
C THR A 153 4.71 10.00 -15.56
N GLU A 154 5.95 9.89 -15.10
CA GLU A 154 6.92 8.90 -15.58
C GLU A 154 7.51 8.09 -14.42
N LEU A 155 7.59 6.77 -14.58
CA LEU A 155 8.26 5.89 -13.61
C LEU A 155 9.71 5.66 -14.04
N VAL A 156 10.66 6.10 -13.22
CA VAL A 156 12.10 5.93 -13.45
C VAL A 156 12.68 5.00 -12.39
N ARG A 157 13.60 4.10 -12.78
CA ARG A 157 14.27 3.19 -11.85
C ARG A 157 15.74 3.58 -11.70
N VAL A 158 16.20 3.71 -10.46
CA VAL A 158 17.60 3.98 -10.09
C VAL A 158 18.05 2.89 -9.14
N GLY A 159 18.78 1.89 -9.66
CA GLY A 159 19.13 0.70 -8.88
C GLY A 159 17.89 -0.06 -8.40
N ALA A 160 17.75 -0.22 -7.08
CA ALA A 160 16.58 -0.86 -6.47
C ALA A 160 15.46 0.13 -6.07
N VAL A 161 15.67 1.43 -6.31
CA VAL A 161 14.70 2.48 -6.02
C VAL A 161 13.88 2.76 -7.27
N GLN A 162 12.58 2.95 -7.09
CA GLN A 162 11.67 3.48 -8.09
C GLN A 162 11.31 4.91 -7.76
N CYS A 163 11.29 5.80 -8.74
CA CYS A 163 10.94 7.18 -8.59
C CYS A 163 9.82 7.54 -9.56
N LEU A 164 8.78 8.19 -9.04
CA LEU A 164 7.69 8.73 -9.83
C LEU A 164 7.99 10.20 -10.09
N LEU A 165 8.13 10.56 -11.36
CA LEU A 165 8.43 11.92 -11.81
C LEU A 165 7.17 12.55 -12.37
N HIS A 166 7.00 13.83 -12.09
CA HIS A 166 6.10 14.70 -12.81
C HIS A 166 6.88 15.42 -13.92
N ASN A 167 6.42 15.29 -15.16
CA ASN A 167 6.97 16.04 -16.28
C ASN A 167 6.05 17.23 -16.58
N ASN A 168 6.65 18.41 -16.74
CA ASN A 168 5.87 19.55 -17.23
C ASN A 168 5.49 19.34 -18.71
N PRO A 169 4.24 19.66 -19.13
CA PRO A 169 3.81 19.49 -20.51
C PRO A 169 4.74 20.20 -21.51
N ALA A 170 5.06 19.52 -22.61
CA ALA A 170 5.87 20.05 -23.68
C ALA A 170 5.36 19.55 -25.04
N ALA A 171 5.52 20.38 -26.07
CA ALA A 171 5.06 20.04 -27.42
C ALA A 171 5.86 18.86 -28.02
N PRO A 172 5.27 18.08 -28.95
CA PRO A 172 5.94 16.93 -29.54
C PRO A 172 7.27 17.31 -30.18
N GLY A 173 8.31 16.49 -29.98
CA GLY A 173 9.67 16.76 -30.47
C GLY A 173 10.48 17.76 -29.62
N SER A 174 9.88 18.33 -28.57
CA SER A 174 10.60 19.11 -27.56
C SER A 174 10.96 18.25 -26.35
N THR A 175 11.86 18.72 -25.49
CA THR A 175 12.11 18.10 -24.18
C THR A 175 11.36 18.90 -23.12
N PRO A 176 10.65 18.25 -22.16
CA PRO A 176 10.11 18.92 -20.98
C PRO A 176 11.17 19.75 -20.27
N ASP A 177 10.76 20.92 -19.78
CA ASP A 177 11.64 21.78 -19.00
C ASP A 177 12.08 21.02 -17.72
N PRO A 178 13.38 20.73 -17.55
CA PRO A 178 13.87 20.02 -16.38
C PRO A 178 13.67 20.80 -15.08
N ASP A 179 13.57 22.14 -15.13
CA ASP A 179 13.37 22.98 -13.96
C ASP A 179 11.89 23.01 -13.51
N LEU A 180 10.97 22.60 -14.39
CA LEU A 180 9.54 22.48 -14.08
C LEU A 180 9.10 21.03 -13.84
N SER A 181 9.97 20.07 -14.15
CA SER A 181 9.75 18.65 -13.91
C SER A 181 10.37 18.27 -12.56
N PHE A 182 9.70 17.48 -11.75
CA PHE A 182 10.19 17.14 -10.41
C PHE A 182 9.81 15.72 -10.01
N VAL A 183 10.62 15.14 -9.13
CA VAL A 183 10.38 13.83 -8.55
C VAL A 183 9.31 13.97 -7.48
N MET A 184 8.16 13.32 -7.66
CA MET A 184 7.05 13.36 -6.71
C MET A 184 7.36 12.49 -5.48
N GLN A 185 7.84 11.27 -5.70
CA GLN A 185 8.26 10.36 -4.64
C GLN A 185 9.19 9.28 -5.18
N CYS A 186 10.08 8.79 -4.33
CA CYS A 186 10.87 7.60 -4.57
C CYS A 186 10.58 6.54 -3.50
N GLN A 187 10.59 5.27 -3.88
CA GLN A 187 10.30 4.13 -3.01
C GLN A 187 11.32 3.01 -3.23
N ARG A 188 11.78 2.43 -2.13
CA ARG A 188 12.45 1.12 -2.09
C ARG A 188 11.62 0.17 -1.23
N THR A 189 11.32 -1.00 -1.76
CA THR A 189 10.52 -2.03 -1.08
C THR A 189 11.30 -3.34 -1.04
N GLY A 190 11.14 -4.08 0.05
CA GLY A 190 11.71 -5.42 0.26
C GLY A 190 10.83 -6.24 1.21
N PRO A 191 11.19 -7.50 1.52
CA PRO A 191 10.29 -8.43 2.20
C PRO A 191 9.76 -7.99 3.58
N GLY A 192 10.48 -7.11 4.30
CA GLY A 192 10.10 -6.67 5.64
C GLY A 192 10.25 -5.17 5.90
N LEU A 193 10.46 -4.38 4.85
CA LEU A 193 10.63 -2.93 4.95
C LEU A 193 10.24 -2.28 3.62
N THR A 194 9.51 -1.19 3.71
CA THR A 194 9.35 -0.22 2.64
C THR A 194 9.79 1.13 3.15
N VAL A 195 10.59 1.83 2.35
CA VAL A 195 10.98 3.22 2.59
C VAL A 195 10.58 4.04 1.39
N THR A 196 9.81 5.09 1.65
CA THR A 196 9.35 6.07 0.67
C THR A 196 9.78 7.45 1.11
N VAL A 197 10.35 8.22 0.17
CA VAL A 197 10.64 9.64 0.35
C VAL A 197 9.78 10.41 -0.63
N ARG A 198 8.94 11.30 -0.11
CA ARG A 198 8.03 12.14 -0.89
C ARG A 198 8.53 13.57 -0.92
N SER A 199 8.46 14.20 -2.08
CA SER A 199 8.70 15.62 -2.22
C SER A 199 7.46 16.38 -1.76
N MET A 200 7.63 17.30 -0.81
CA MET A 200 6.53 18.12 -0.28
C MET A 200 6.42 19.48 -0.98
N GLY A 201 7.36 19.76 -1.89
CA GLY A 201 7.37 20.89 -2.82
C GLY A 201 8.22 20.56 -4.05
N THR A 202 8.21 21.47 -5.04
CA THR A 202 8.95 21.29 -6.30
C THR A 202 10.42 21.67 -6.17
N GLU A 203 10.75 22.61 -5.28
CA GLU A 203 12.08 23.19 -5.12
C GLU A 203 13.15 22.14 -4.77
N GLY A 204 14.18 22.05 -5.60
CA GLY A 204 15.35 21.22 -5.34
C GLY A 204 15.10 19.71 -5.44
N ASN A 205 13.99 19.27 -6.04
CA ASN A 205 13.62 17.86 -6.14
C ASN A 205 13.55 17.38 -7.60
N HIS A 206 14.46 17.87 -8.45
CA HIS A 206 14.44 17.60 -9.90
C HIS A 206 15.21 16.35 -10.30
N ASP A 207 16.22 15.94 -9.53
CA ASP A 207 17.08 14.81 -9.86
C ASP A 207 16.60 13.49 -9.21
N PRO A 208 16.14 12.50 -9.99
CA PRO A 208 15.78 11.18 -9.45
C PRO A 208 16.98 10.40 -8.89
N GLN A 209 18.21 10.65 -9.36
CA GLN A 209 19.40 9.98 -8.85
C GLN A 209 19.73 10.47 -7.44
N GLU A 210 19.63 11.77 -7.21
CA GLU A 210 19.78 12.37 -5.89
C GLU A 210 18.75 11.81 -4.90
N LEU A 211 17.45 11.87 -5.22
CA LEU A 211 16.40 11.37 -4.32
C LEU A 211 16.49 9.85 -4.10
N ALA A 212 16.87 9.07 -5.11
CA ALA A 212 17.14 7.65 -4.92
C ALA A 212 18.30 7.42 -3.94
N GLY A 213 19.37 8.22 -4.01
CA GLY A 213 20.44 8.21 -3.02
C GLY A 213 19.96 8.48 -1.59
N ILE A 214 19.02 9.41 -1.43
CA ILE A 214 18.38 9.74 -0.14
C ILE A 214 17.53 8.56 0.36
N VAL A 215 16.76 7.91 -0.50
CA VAL A 215 16.00 6.69 -0.14
C VAL A 215 16.95 5.57 0.29
N GLU A 216 18.06 5.37 -0.41
CA GLU A 216 19.06 4.35 -0.06
C GLU A 216 19.74 4.67 1.28
N GLN A 217 20.00 5.94 1.58
CA GLN A 217 20.46 6.36 2.90
C GLN A 217 19.45 5.97 3.98
N ALA A 218 18.19 6.39 3.84
CA ALA A 218 17.13 6.08 4.78
C ALA A 218 16.93 4.56 4.94
N TRP A 219 16.99 3.81 3.84
CA TRP A 219 16.88 2.35 3.87
C TRP A 219 17.92 1.69 4.78
N ARG A 220 19.16 2.16 4.76
CA ARG A 220 20.24 1.64 5.62
C ARG A 220 20.04 2.02 7.08
N GLU A 221 19.67 3.26 7.35
CA GLU A 221 19.55 3.79 8.72
C GLU A 221 18.27 3.33 9.43
N VAL A 222 17.20 3.11 8.69
CA VAL A 222 15.93 2.60 9.22
C VAL A 222 15.93 1.06 9.28
N GLY A 223 16.69 0.43 8.38
CA GLY A 223 16.82 -1.02 8.28
C GLY A 223 17.72 -1.63 9.35
N SER A 224 18.66 -0.86 9.91
CA SER A 224 19.54 -1.28 11.03
C SER A 224 18.78 -1.43 12.34
#